data_AF-A0A5N5NG96-F1
#
_entry.id   AF-A0A5N5NG96-F1
#
_cell.length_a   1.000
_cell.length_b   1.000
_cell.length_c   1.000
_cell.angle_alpha   90.00
_cell.angle_beta   90.00
_cell.angle_gamma   90.00
#
_symmetry.space_group_name_H-M   'P 1'
#
loop_
_entity.id
_entity.type
_entity.pdbx_description
1 polymer ?
#
loop_
_entity_poly.entity_id
_entity_poly.type
_entity_poly.pdbx_seq_one_letter_code
_entity_poly.pdbx_strand_id
1 'polypeptide(L)'
;MAEAHQAVAFQFTVTPDGIDLHLCHEALRQIYLSALHSWKKRFIRFKNGVMTGVYPGSPSGLLVVVGGYMTYTKYAKIDPTLGLFTKLATHLPVSKYITEDTQRIVGGMLIGTGVWVTIIFIMRNILKSLLSWHGWMYNRHGSTSISTKIWLVLVKLFSGPKPMLYSFQSSLPRLPVPPVKDTVKRYLESVRPLMDDEQYKRMEGLAKDFEKNLGPKLQWYLKLKAFWASNYVSDWWEEYIYLRGRGPLMVNSNYYAMDFLYVFPTHLQAARAGNAIHAIMLYRRKLDRAQIKPLMVQNTIPMCSSQYERMFNTTRVPGVEEDIIQHVNESKHIVVFHKGRYFKVWMFYDGRLLLPREIEQQMERILADTSKPQAGEETLAALTAGDRVPWAKARTEFFSRGKNKQSLDAVEKAAFFVTLDDTEQRYELDNPVQSLDSYAKSLLHGKCYDRWFDKSFNLIVYTRMAQWV
;
A
#
# COMPACT_ATOMS: atom_id res chain seq x y z
N MET A 1 -24.20 1.96 -0.24
CA MET A 1 -25.35 1.31 0.39
C MET A 1 -25.45 1.56 1.89
N ALA A 2 -24.41 1.94 2.65
CA ALA A 2 -24.65 2.38 4.03
C ALA A 2 -25.59 3.61 4.08
N GLU A 3 -25.35 4.63 3.26
CA GLU A 3 -26.21 5.83 3.19
C GLU A 3 -27.59 5.56 2.55
N ALA A 4 -27.65 4.76 1.48
CA ALA A 4 -28.92 4.41 0.84
C ALA A 4 -29.79 3.46 1.70
N HIS A 5 -29.19 2.53 2.46
CA HIS A 5 -29.94 1.72 3.43
C HIS A 5 -30.24 2.48 4.72
N GLN A 6 -29.41 3.46 5.12
CA GLN A 6 -29.73 4.38 6.22
C GLN A 6 -30.97 5.21 5.91
N ALA A 7 -31.12 5.68 4.66
CA ALA A 7 -32.30 6.41 4.21
C ALA A 7 -33.59 5.55 4.18
N VAL A 8 -33.45 4.22 4.03
CA VAL A 8 -34.58 3.26 4.09
C VAL A 8 -34.84 2.76 5.51
N ALA A 9 -33.83 2.80 6.40
CA ALA A 9 -33.97 2.42 7.81
C ALA A 9 -34.83 3.40 8.62
N PHE A 10 -34.88 4.67 8.17
CA PHE A 10 -35.63 5.75 8.80
C PHE A 10 -36.46 6.47 7.72
N GLN A 11 -37.62 5.93 7.37
CA GLN A 11 -38.63 6.71 6.66
C GLN A 11 -39.40 7.50 7.72
N PHE A 12 -39.29 8.83 7.66
CA PHE A 12 -40.14 9.74 8.42
C PHE A 12 -41.11 10.41 7.46
N THR A 13 -42.40 10.28 7.72
CA THR A 13 -43.46 11.00 7.02
C THR A 13 -44.17 11.88 8.01
N VAL A 14 -44.14 13.19 7.78
CA VAL A 14 -44.88 14.15 8.60
C VAL A 14 -46.31 14.20 8.06
N THR A 15 -47.24 13.66 8.84
CA THR A 15 -48.68 13.71 8.55
C THR A 15 -49.34 14.78 9.42
N PRO A 16 -50.56 15.26 9.07
CA PRO A 16 -51.29 16.24 9.89
C PRO A 16 -51.54 15.77 11.33
N ASP A 17 -51.53 14.44 11.56
CA ASP A 17 -51.78 13.80 12.85
C ASP A 17 -50.48 13.45 13.64
N GLY A 18 -49.30 13.72 13.08
CA GLY A 18 -48.01 13.50 13.75
C GLY A 18 -46.90 12.97 12.84
N ILE A 19 -45.76 12.65 13.47
CA ILE A 19 -44.59 12.05 12.81
C ILE A 19 -44.76 10.53 12.78
N ASP A 20 -44.94 9.95 11.60
CA ASP A 20 -44.94 8.50 11.41
C ASP A 20 -43.52 8.02 11.06
N LEU A 21 -43.03 7.02 11.81
CA LEU A 21 -41.63 6.61 11.81
C LEU A 21 -41.54 5.11 11.55
N HIS A 22 -41.33 4.75 10.28
CA HIS A 22 -41.17 3.36 9.85
C HIS A 22 -39.70 2.92 10.01
N LEU A 23 -39.44 2.17 11.09
CA LEU A 23 -38.14 1.55 11.37
C LEU A 23 -38.08 0.15 10.77
N CYS A 24 -37.27 -0.03 9.72
CA CYS A 24 -37.02 -1.37 9.18
C CYS A 24 -36.02 -2.12 10.06
N HIS A 25 -36.50 -3.12 10.82
CA HIS A 25 -35.66 -3.93 11.73
C HIS A 25 -34.48 -4.61 11.01
N GLU A 26 -34.67 -5.08 9.78
CA GLU A 26 -33.61 -5.68 8.98
C GLU A 26 -32.52 -4.64 8.65
N ALA A 27 -32.92 -3.42 8.30
CA ALA A 27 -31.98 -2.34 8.03
C ALA A 27 -31.20 -1.92 9.30
N LEU A 28 -31.86 -1.87 10.46
CA LEU A 28 -31.19 -1.62 11.75
C LEU A 28 -30.19 -2.71 12.12
N ARG A 29 -30.55 -3.99 11.90
CA ARG A 29 -29.64 -5.14 12.08
C ARG A 29 -28.41 -5.01 11.18
N GLN A 30 -28.59 -4.65 9.92
CA GLN A 30 -27.49 -4.42 8.97
C GLN A 30 -26.59 -3.27 9.42
N ILE A 31 -27.16 -2.16 9.89
CA ILE A 31 -26.40 -1.03 10.45
C ILE A 31 -25.58 -1.49 11.65
N TYR A 32 -26.19 -2.19 12.61
CA TYR A 32 -25.53 -2.72 13.79
C TYR A 32 -24.36 -3.66 13.45
N LEU A 33 -24.60 -4.65 12.58
CA LEU A 33 -23.57 -5.61 12.17
C LEU A 33 -22.42 -4.91 11.42
N SER A 34 -22.73 -3.94 10.56
CA SER A 34 -21.73 -3.16 9.85
C SER A 34 -20.89 -2.30 10.81
N ALA A 35 -21.51 -1.72 11.84
CA ALA A 35 -20.84 -0.93 12.87
C ALA A 35 -19.91 -1.81 13.72
N LEU A 36 -20.38 -2.98 14.16
CA LEU A 36 -19.59 -3.95 14.92
C LEU A 36 -18.37 -4.44 14.12
N HIS A 37 -18.54 -4.75 12.83
CA HIS A 37 -17.44 -5.14 11.96
C HIS A 37 -16.44 -4.01 11.73
N SER A 38 -16.92 -2.78 11.55
CA SER A 38 -16.07 -1.60 11.42
C SER A 38 -15.25 -1.38 12.70
N TRP A 39 -15.89 -1.47 13.87
CA TRP A 39 -15.21 -1.35 15.17
C TRP A 39 -14.17 -2.45 15.36
N LYS A 40 -14.49 -3.71 15.08
CA LYS A 40 -13.54 -4.83 15.14
C LYS A 40 -12.35 -4.62 14.19
N LYS A 41 -12.59 -4.13 12.98
CA LYS A 41 -11.53 -3.78 12.02
C LYS A 41 -10.62 -2.67 12.57
N ARG A 42 -11.20 -1.59 13.11
CA ARG A 42 -10.47 -0.47 13.72
C ARG A 42 -9.64 -0.93 14.91
N PHE A 43 -10.21 -1.75 15.79
CA PHE A 43 -9.49 -2.32 16.92
C PHE A 43 -8.31 -3.21 16.49
N ILE A 44 -8.49 -4.08 15.49
CA ILE A 44 -7.40 -4.90 14.95
C ILE A 44 -6.29 -4.01 14.35
N ARG A 45 -6.65 -2.98 13.59
CA ARG A 45 -5.67 -2.02 13.04
C ARG A 45 -4.92 -1.30 14.16
N PHE A 46 -5.61 -0.83 15.19
CA PHE A 46 -5.00 -0.19 16.35
C PHE A 46 -4.04 -1.14 17.07
N LYS A 47 -4.51 -2.34 17.43
CA LYS A 47 -3.68 -3.38 18.06
C LYS A 47 -2.43 -3.68 17.24
N ASN A 48 -2.60 -3.92 15.95
CA ASN A 48 -1.48 -4.28 15.07
C ASN A 48 -0.53 -3.09 14.85
N GLY A 49 -1.07 -1.86 14.81
CA GLY A 49 -0.30 -0.62 14.80
C GLY A 49 0.57 -0.47 16.06
N VAL A 50 0.04 -0.79 17.24
CA VAL A 50 0.83 -0.84 18.49
C VAL A 50 1.90 -1.94 18.39
N MET A 51 1.55 -3.14 17.93
CA MET A 51 2.52 -4.25 17.78
C MET A 51 3.68 -3.89 16.83
N THR A 52 3.41 -3.28 15.68
CA THR A 52 4.45 -2.81 14.75
C THR A 52 5.20 -1.61 15.33
N GLY A 53 4.49 -0.74 16.05
CA GLY A 53 5.01 0.48 16.66
C GLY A 53 5.95 0.25 17.85
N VAL A 54 6.03 -0.97 18.38
CA VAL A 54 6.97 -1.36 19.46
C VAL A 54 8.02 -2.38 19.02
N TYR A 55 7.95 -2.84 17.77
CA TYR A 55 8.90 -3.78 17.18
C TYR A 55 10.32 -3.16 17.11
N PRO A 56 11.42 -3.92 17.33
CA PRO A 56 11.53 -5.38 17.53
C PRO A 56 11.19 -5.89 18.94
N GLY A 57 10.79 -4.99 19.85
CA GLY A 57 10.24 -5.37 21.16
C GLY A 57 8.84 -5.98 21.06
N SER A 58 8.27 -6.30 22.23
CA SER A 58 6.93 -6.86 22.34
C SER A 58 6.20 -6.30 23.57
N PRO A 59 4.86 -6.21 23.55
CA PRO A 59 4.08 -5.81 24.74
C PRO A 59 4.25 -6.76 25.92
N SER A 60 4.48 -8.04 25.69
CA SER A 60 4.85 -8.99 26.76
C SER A 60 6.18 -8.63 27.41
N GLY A 61 7.13 -8.08 26.63
CA GLY A 61 8.39 -7.55 27.15
C GLY A 61 8.19 -6.40 28.14
N LEU A 62 7.13 -5.59 27.99
CA LEU A 62 6.81 -4.53 28.96
C LEU A 62 6.47 -5.13 30.33
N LEU A 63 5.66 -6.20 30.36
CA LEU A 63 5.30 -6.88 31.60
C LEU A 63 6.53 -7.49 32.29
N VAL A 64 7.46 -8.04 31.51
CA VAL A 64 8.73 -8.57 32.05
C VAL A 64 9.59 -7.45 32.64
N VAL A 65 9.74 -6.32 31.94
CA VAL A 65 10.55 -5.19 32.42
C VAL A 65 9.92 -4.53 33.64
N VAL A 66 8.61 -4.23 33.60
CA VAL A 66 7.89 -3.61 34.73
C VAL A 66 7.82 -4.56 35.92
N GLY A 67 7.42 -5.81 35.70
CA GLY A 67 7.35 -6.82 36.77
C GLY A 67 8.73 -7.12 37.37
N GLY A 68 9.77 -7.23 36.54
CA GLY A 68 11.15 -7.38 36.98
C GLY A 68 11.62 -6.18 37.80
N TYR A 69 11.37 -4.97 37.32
CA TYR A 69 11.70 -3.74 38.05
C TYR A 69 10.99 -3.67 39.41
N MET A 70 9.66 -3.86 39.43
CA MET A 70 8.87 -3.81 40.67
C MET A 70 9.25 -4.92 41.67
N THR A 71 9.58 -6.10 41.18
CA THR A 71 10.06 -7.20 42.04
C THR A 71 11.44 -6.85 42.61
N TYR A 72 12.34 -6.34 41.77
CA TYR A 72 13.69 -5.96 42.20
C TYR A 72 13.67 -4.82 43.22
N THR A 73 12.87 -3.77 43.02
CA THR A 73 12.75 -2.68 43.99
C THR A 73 12.12 -3.12 45.31
N LYS A 74 11.13 -4.03 45.26
CA LYS A 74 10.47 -4.57 46.47
C LYS A 74 11.38 -5.47 47.30
N TYR A 75 12.11 -6.39 46.66
CA TYR A 75 12.87 -7.42 47.36
C TYR A 75 14.36 -7.07 47.54
N ALA A 76 15.00 -6.45 46.56
CA ALA A 76 16.41 -6.11 46.63
C ALA A 76 16.67 -4.73 47.27
N LYS A 77 15.65 -3.88 47.45
CA LYS A 77 15.73 -2.51 48.01
C LYS A 77 16.81 -1.61 47.37
N ILE A 78 17.25 -1.96 46.17
CA ILE A 78 18.20 -1.19 45.37
C ILE A 78 17.38 -0.46 44.31
N ASP A 79 17.60 0.85 44.16
CA ASP A 79 17.05 1.61 43.04
C ASP A 79 18.04 1.60 41.86
N PRO A 80 17.82 0.75 40.83
CA PRO A 80 18.69 0.71 39.66
C PRO A 80 18.58 1.98 38.79
N THR A 81 17.67 2.90 39.13
CA THR A 81 17.40 4.12 38.35
C THR A 81 18.13 5.35 38.87
N LEU A 82 19.04 5.16 39.84
CA LEU A 82 19.91 6.20 40.37
C LEU A 82 19.12 7.44 40.89
N GLY A 83 17.98 7.21 41.55
CA GLY A 83 17.16 8.28 42.14
C GLY A 83 16.14 8.92 41.20
N LEU A 84 15.85 8.32 40.04
CA LEU A 84 14.76 8.77 39.17
C LEU A 84 13.39 8.58 39.84
N PHE A 85 13.23 7.51 40.61
CA PHE A 85 12.02 7.24 41.37
C PHE A 85 11.73 8.33 42.41
N THR A 86 12.75 8.78 43.15
CA THR A 86 12.60 9.84 44.16
C THR A 86 12.27 11.19 43.53
N LYS A 87 12.82 11.50 42.34
CA LYS A 87 12.45 12.69 41.55
C LYS A 87 11.05 12.62 40.95
N LEU A 88 10.55 11.42 40.64
CA LEU A 88 9.16 11.25 40.17
C LEU A 88 8.17 11.36 41.33
N ALA A 89 8.54 10.88 42.51
CA ALA A 89 7.73 10.96 43.72
C ALA A 89 7.42 12.40 44.15
N THR A 90 8.30 13.38 43.86
CA THR A 90 8.04 14.81 44.14
C THR A 90 6.91 15.40 43.30
N HIS A 91 6.66 14.85 42.11
CA HIS A 91 5.58 15.28 41.21
C HIS A 91 4.25 14.52 41.44
N LEU A 92 4.26 13.46 42.25
CA LEU A 92 3.08 12.69 42.65
C LEU A 92 3.02 12.58 44.17
N PRO A 93 2.85 13.69 44.92
CA PRO A 93 2.90 13.68 46.37
C PRO A 93 1.77 12.82 46.97
N VAL A 94 2.09 12.15 48.08
CA VAL A 94 1.12 11.36 48.85
C VAL A 94 -0.02 12.28 49.29
N SER A 95 -1.25 11.87 49.02
CA SER A 95 -2.46 12.65 49.33
C SER A 95 -3.57 11.72 49.81
N LYS A 96 -4.71 12.27 50.22
CA LYS A 96 -5.89 11.49 50.63
C LYS A 96 -6.35 10.48 49.55
N TYR A 97 -6.01 10.73 48.28
CA TYR A 97 -6.37 9.88 47.14
C TYR A 97 -5.20 9.07 46.58
N ILE A 98 -3.95 9.37 46.96
CA ILE A 98 -2.74 8.68 46.48
C ILE A 98 -1.96 8.17 47.71
N THR A 99 -2.06 6.88 48.00
CA THR A 99 -1.29 6.23 49.05
C THR A 99 0.17 6.02 48.63
N GLU A 100 1.06 5.77 49.59
CA GLU A 100 2.48 5.47 49.32
C GLU A 100 2.65 4.23 48.42
N ASP A 101 1.82 3.20 48.61
CA ASP A 101 1.79 2.03 47.73
C ASP A 101 1.32 2.38 46.31
N THR A 102 0.32 3.25 46.18
CA THR A 102 -0.14 3.73 44.87
C THR A 102 0.96 4.52 44.17
N GLN A 103 1.66 5.39 44.89
CA GLN A 103 2.80 6.17 44.37
C GLN A 103 3.93 5.25 43.89
N ARG A 104 4.24 4.18 44.64
CA ARG A 104 5.25 3.17 44.25
C ARG A 104 4.85 2.38 43.01
N ILE A 105 3.59 1.95 42.92
CA ILE A 105 3.08 1.24 41.73
C ILE A 105 3.12 2.15 40.50
N VAL A 106 2.60 3.37 40.60
CA VAL A 106 2.57 4.32 39.48
C VAL A 106 3.98 4.72 39.06
N GLY A 107 4.86 5.06 40.01
CA GLY A 107 6.25 5.38 39.73
C GLY A 107 7.00 4.21 39.10
N GLY A 108 6.80 2.99 39.59
CA GLY A 108 7.40 1.79 39.02
C GLY A 108 6.89 1.46 37.61
N MET A 109 5.61 1.68 37.35
CA MET A 109 5.03 1.52 36.02
C MET A 109 5.61 2.54 35.03
N LEU A 110 5.73 3.81 35.43
CA LEU A 110 6.30 4.87 34.59
C LEU A 110 7.77 4.58 34.25
N ILE A 111 8.59 4.25 35.25
CA ILE A 111 10.01 3.98 35.05
C ILE A 111 10.22 2.69 34.26
N GLY A 112 9.52 1.60 34.61
CA GLY A 112 9.60 0.35 33.86
C GLY A 112 9.18 0.52 32.40
N THR A 113 8.16 1.33 32.13
CA THR A 113 7.77 1.69 30.75
C THR A 113 8.86 2.50 30.06
N GLY A 114 9.46 3.48 30.73
CA GLY A 114 10.57 4.27 30.21
C GLY A 114 11.79 3.41 29.84
N VAL A 115 12.19 2.49 30.72
CA VAL A 115 13.27 1.53 30.47
C VAL A 115 12.95 0.63 29.27
N TRP A 116 11.73 0.12 29.20
CA TRP A 116 11.30 -0.71 28.07
C TRP A 116 11.32 0.05 26.74
N VAL A 117 10.85 1.30 26.71
CA VAL A 117 10.94 2.17 25.52
C VAL A 117 12.40 2.42 25.13
N THR A 118 13.29 2.69 26.10
CA THR A 118 14.72 2.87 25.85
C THR A 118 15.36 1.60 25.26
N ILE A 119 15.02 0.42 25.78
CA ILE A 119 15.50 -0.87 25.23
C ILE A 119 15.06 -1.01 23.77
N ILE A 120 13.78 -0.75 23.46
CA ILE A 120 13.26 -0.81 22.09
C ILE A 120 14.01 0.18 21.19
N PHE A 121 14.23 1.41 21.67
CA PHE A 121 14.96 2.43 20.92
C PHE A 121 16.40 1.97 20.61
N ILE A 122 17.10 1.40 21.59
CA ILE A 122 18.45 0.85 21.40
C ILE A 122 18.42 -0.29 20.37
N MET A 123 17.52 -1.27 20.53
CA MET A 123 17.40 -2.39 19.59
C MET A 123 17.11 -1.92 18.16
N ARG A 124 16.26 -0.91 17.98
CA ARG A 124 15.98 -0.31 16.67
C ARG A 124 17.21 0.30 16.04
N ASN A 125 17.99 1.05 16.80
CA ASN A 125 19.21 1.68 16.30
C ASN A 125 20.28 0.63 15.96
N ILE A 126 20.41 -0.43 16.76
CA ILE A 126 21.29 -1.56 16.43
C ILE A 126 20.86 -2.21 15.11
N LEU A 127 19.57 -2.53 14.97
CA LEU A 127 19.03 -3.13 13.76
C LEU A 127 19.22 -2.21 12.54
N LYS A 128 19.00 -0.91 12.70
CA LYS A 128 19.23 0.09 11.65
C LYS A 128 20.70 0.13 11.21
N SER A 129 21.63 0.11 12.17
CA SER A 129 23.07 0.07 11.89
C SER A 129 23.47 -1.22 11.16
N LEU A 130 22.95 -2.37 11.59
CA LEU A 130 23.15 -3.65 10.90
C LEU A 130 22.64 -3.58 9.46
N LEU A 131 21.41 -3.08 9.24
CA LEU A 131 20.81 -2.97 7.92
C LEU A 131 21.46 -1.91 7.03
N SER A 132 22.25 -0.99 7.60
CA SER A 132 23.01 0.01 6.84
C SER A 132 24.26 -0.59 6.18
N TRP A 133 24.65 -1.80 6.56
CA TRP A 133 25.76 -2.51 5.92
C TRP A 133 25.30 -3.23 4.66
N HIS A 134 25.95 -2.91 3.55
CA HIS A 134 25.58 -3.33 2.19
C HIS A 134 26.58 -4.31 1.57
N GLY A 135 27.63 -4.71 2.31
CA GLY A 135 28.69 -5.58 1.79
C GLY A 135 28.20 -6.95 1.31
N TRP A 136 27.06 -7.41 1.84
CA TRP A 136 26.43 -8.66 1.43
C TRP A 136 26.02 -8.69 -0.06
N MET A 137 25.73 -7.54 -0.67
CA MET A 137 25.29 -7.46 -2.08
C MET A 137 26.40 -7.80 -3.07
N TYR A 138 27.67 -7.64 -2.66
CA TYR A 138 28.82 -7.86 -3.53
C TYR A 138 29.40 -9.29 -3.41
N ASN A 139 28.80 -10.15 -2.57
CA ASN A 139 29.20 -11.55 -2.50
C ASN A 139 28.82 -12.27 -3.80
N ARG A 140 29.70 -13.16 -4.27
CA ARG A 140 29.43 -14.00 -5.44
C ARG A 140 28.26 -14.94 -5.16
N HIS A 141 27.38 -15.12 -6.13
CA HIS A 141 26.27 -16.06 -6.00
C HIS A 141 26.78 -17.47 -5.65
N GLY A 142 26.22 -18.09 -4.61
CA GLY A 142 26.64 -19.41 -4.12
C GLY A 142 27.78 -19.43 -3.09
N SER A 143 28.51 -18.32 -2.86
CA SER A 143 29.50 -18.22 -1.78
C SER A 143 29.16 -17.09 -0.80
N THR A 144 29.09 -17.42 0.49
CA THR A 144 28.83 -16.45 1.56
C THR A 144 30.06 -16.32 2.45
N SER A 145 30.61 -15.12 2.53
CA SER A 145 31.71 -14.80 3.43
C SER A 145 31.31 -15.00 4.89
N ILE A 146 32.28 -15.36 5.74
CA ILE A 146 32.04 -15.56 7.19
C ILE A 146 31.48 -14.29 7.84
N SER A 147 31.99 -13.11 7.43
CA SER A 147 31.46 -11.81 7.88
C SER A 147 29.97 -11.65 7.57
N THR A 148 29.53 -12.03 6.36
CA THR A 148 28.11 -12.00 5.98
C THR A 148 27.29 -12.98 6.80
N LYS A 149 27.81 -14.19 7.07
CA LYS A 149 27.11 -15.18 7.90
C LYS A 149 26.90 -14.66 9.33
N ILE A 150 27.94 -14.11 9.94
CA ILE A 150 27.87 -13.48 11.27
C ILE A 150 26.85 -12.35 11.27
N TRP A 151 26.93 -11.46 10.27
CA TRP A 151 25.99 -10.36 10.11
C TRP A 151 24.54 -10.83 9.96
N LEU A 152 24.27 -11.85 9.14
CA LEU A 152 22.92 -12.43 8.99
C LEU A 152 22.37 -12.97 10.32
N VAL A 153 23.22 -13.64 11.11
CA VAL A 153 22.85 -14.11 12.45
C VAL A 153 22.49 -12.94 13.36
N LEU A 154 23.28 -11.87 13.35
CA LEU A 154 23.00 -10.66 14.13
C LEU A 154 21.68 -10.00 13.69
N VAL A 155 21.45 -9.82 12.39
CA VAL A 155 20.20 -9.26 11.87
C VAL A 155 19.00 -10.11 12.33
N LYS A 156 19.12 -11.44 12.27
CA LYS A 156 18.05 -12.35 12.70
C LYS A 156 17.81 -12.27 14.21
N LEU A 157 18.86 -12.18 15.02
CA LEU A 157 18.78 -12.05 16.47
C LEU A 157 18.06 -10.75 16.87
N PHE A 158 18.41 -9.63 16.25
CA PHE A 158 17.83 -8.30 16.55
C PHE A 158 16.49 -8.03 15.87
N SER A 159 16.10 -8.83 14.88
CA SER A 159 14.79 -8.71 14.25
C SER A 159 13.66 -9.09 15.21
N GLY A 160 13.85 -10.06 16.11
CA GLY A 160 12.76 -10.50 17.00
C GLY A 160 11.70 -11.34 16.27
N PRO A 161 10.73 -11.92 17.01
CA PRO A 161 9.84 -12.94 16.48
C PRO A 161 8.60 -12.36 15.76
N LYS A 162 8.12 -13.09 14.75
CA LYS A 162 6.82 -12.90 14.07
C LYS A 162 6.58 -11.46 13.57
N PRO A 163 7.43 -10.94 12.67
CA PRO A 163 7.18 -9.63 12.09
C PRO A 163 5.86 -9.56 11.31
N MET A 164 5.21 -8.41 11.42
CA MET A 164 4.06 -7.99 10.63
C MET A 164 4.54 -7.09 9.49
N LEU A 165 3.65 -6.78 8.54
CA LEU A 165 4.01 -6.07 7.29
C LEU A 165 4.84 -4.81 7.53
N TYR A 166 4.45 -4.00 8.52
CA TYR A 166 5.09 -2.72 8.82
C TYR A 166 6.06 -2.76 9.99
N SER A 167 6.37 -3.94 10.55
CA SER A 167 7.23 -4.09 11.73
C SER A 167 8.60 -3.43 11.57
N PHE A 168 9.20 -3.52 10.39
CA PHE A 168 10.55 -3.00 10.15
C PHE A 168 10.60 -1.53 9.74
N GLN A 169 9.47 -0.85 9.47
CA GLN A 169 9.48 0.50 8.87
C GLN A 169 10.29 1.52 9.68
N SER A 170 10.23 1.45 11.02
CA SER A 170 11.00 2.33 11.91
C SER A 170 12.47 1.93 12.06
N SER A 171 12.85 0.73 11.61
CA SER A 171 14.20 0.17 11.72
C SER A 171 14.97 0.19 10.40
N LEU A 172 14.31 0.51 9.28
CA LEU A 172 14.98 0.63 7.99
C LEU A 172 15.98 1.81 8.02
N PRO A 173 17.17 1.63 7.40
CA PRO A 173 18.12 2.72 7.24
C PRO A 173 17.56 3.77 6.28
N ARG A 174 18.01 5.02 6.45
CA ARG A 174 17.71 6.07 5.47
C ARG A 174 18.53 5.80 4.21
N LEU A 175 17.98 6.18 3.06
CA LEU A 175 18.72 6.11 1.79
C LEU A 175 19.96 7.02 1.88
N PRO A 176 21.19 6.50 1.67
CA PRO A 176 22.40 7.30 1.76
C PRO A 176 22.50 8.27 0.58
N VAL A 177 23.10 9.44 0.82
CA VAL A 177 23.43 10.41 -0.23
C VAL A 177 24.87 10.14 -0.71
N PRO A 178 25.10 9.66 -1.94
CA PRO A 178 26.44 9.37 -2.44
C PRO A 178 27.30 10.64 -2.54
N PRO A 179 28.63 10.55 -2.37
CA PRO A 179 29.53 11.68 -2.63
C PRO A 179 29.42 12.17 -4.07
N VAL A 180 29.58 13.50 -4.27
CA VAL A 180 29.55 14.12 -5.59
C VAL A 180 30.63 13.53 -6.49
N LYS A 181 31.86 13.42 -5.97
CA LYS A 181 33.00 12.83 -6.68
C LYS A 181 32.73 11.41 -7.19
N ASP A 182 32.19 10.54 -6.34
CA ASP A 182 31.86 9.16 -6.73
C ASP A 182 30.75 9.12 -7.77
N THR A 183 29.76 10.01 -7.65
CA THR A 183 28.67 10.15 -8.60
C THR A 183 29.17 10.64 -9.97
N VAL A 184 30.03 11.65 -9.99
CA VAL A 184 30.66 12.21 -11.20
C VAL A 184 31.54 11.17 -11.88
N LYS A 185 32.35 10.43 -11.11
CA LYS A 185 33.17 9.34 -11.64
C LYS A 185 32.32 8.28 -12.34
N ARG A 186 31.29 7.76 -11.67
CA ARG A 186 30.38 6.74 -12.23
C ARG A 186 29.60 7.28 -13.44
N TYR A 187 29.20 8.56 -13.41
CA TYR A 187 28.57 9.22 -14.54
C TYR A 187 29.49 9.21 -15.76
N LEU A 188 30.74 9.66 -15.62
CA LEU A 188 31.71 9.67 -16.71
C LEU A 188 32.00 8.26 -17.25
N GLU A 189 32.17 7.26 -16.37
CA GLU A 189 32.30 5.86 -16.75
C GLU A 189 31.09 5.38 -17.58
N SER A 190 29.86 5.78 -17.21
CA SER A 190 28.62 5.37 -17.88
C SER A 190 28.40 6.01 -19.25
N VAL A 191 28.84 7.26 -19.44
CA VAL A 191 28.66 7.99 -20.72
C VAL A 191 29.79 7.77 -21.69
N ARG A 192 30.96 7.31 -21.23
CA ARG A 192 32.12 7.04 -22.08
C ARG A 192 31.82 6.17 -23.31
N PRO A 193 31.11 5.03 -23.21
CA PRO A 193 30.81 4.21 -24.39
C PRO A 193 29.77 4.85 -25.35
N LEU A 194 29.18 5.98 -24.99
CA LEU A 194 28.14 6.67 -25.77
C LEU A 194 28.68 7.89 -26.54
N MET A 195 29.98 8.21 -26.39
CA MET A 195 30.58 9.46 -26.86
C MET A 195 31.92 9.19 -27.56
N ASP A 196 32.23 10.01 -28.55
CA ASP A 196 33.59 10.08 -29.10
C ASP A 196 34.57 10.82 -28.13
N ASP A 197 35.84 10.87 -28.51
CA ASP A 197 36.89 11.46 -27.66
C ASP A 197 36.72 12.96 -27.42
N GLU A 198 36.25 13.71 -28.42
CA GLU A 198 36.08 15.15 -28.31
C GLU A 198 34.89 15.47 -27.39
N GLN A 199 33.76 14.80 -27.62
CA GLN A 199 32.55 14.89 -26.80
C GLN A 199 32.84 14.48 -25.35
N TYR A 200 33.55 13.38 -25.16
CA TYR A 200 33.89 12.89 -23.83
C TYR A 200 34.82 13.87 -23.10
N LYS A 201 35.84 14.42 -23.76
CA LYS A 201 36.75 15.42 -23.18
C LYS A 201 35.98 16.68 -22.75
N ARG A 202 35.04 17.14 -23.56
CA ARG A 202 34.14 18.24 -23.21
C ARG A 202 33.30 17.90 -21.98
N MET A 203 32.67 16.72 -21.96
CA MET A 203 31.82 16.27 -20.85
C MET A 203 32.61 16.11 -19.55
N GLU A 204 33.84 15.59 -19.62
CA GLU A 204 34.75 15.50 -18.50
C GLU A 204 35.05 16.89 -17.91
N GLY A 205 35.31 17.88 -18.76
CA GLY A 205 35.51 19.27 -18.33
C GLY A 205 34.30 19.83 -17.56
N LEU A 206 33.09 19.67 -18.10
CA LEU A 206 31.85 20.11 -17.46
C LEU A 206 31.58 19.39 -16.12
N ALA A 207 31.81 18.07 -16.08
CA ALA A 207 31.58 17.28 -14.88
C ALA A 207 32.56 17.63 -13.75
N LYS A 208 33.84 17.89 -14.09
CA LYS A 208 34.84 18.38 -13.13
C LYS A 208 34.54 19.79 -12.63
N ASP A 209 34.06 20.68 -13.51
CA ASP A 209 33.61 22.01 -13.11
C ASP A 209 32.44 21.94 -12.11
N PHE A 210 31.44 21.11 -12.41
CA PHE A 210 30.33 20.84 -11.50
C PHE A 210 30.80 20.27 -10.16
N GLU A 211 31.70 19.28 -10.16
CA GLU A 211 32.25 18.67 -8.94
C GLU A 211 32.94 19.70 -8.04
N LYS A 212 33.66 20.67 -8.63
CA LYS A 212 34.42 21.69 -7.90
C LYS A 212 33.55 22.86 -7.43
N ASN A 213 32.58 23.27 -8.24
CA ASN A 213 31.84 24.53 -8.05
C ASN A 213 30.43 24.30 -7.49
N LEU A 214 29.46 24.01 -8.36
CA LEU A 214 28.03 23.97 -7.99
C LEU A 214 27.66 22.72 -7.17
N GLY A 215 28.27 21.58 -7.47
CA GLY A 215 27.99 20.28 -6.86
C GLY A 215 28.04 20.28 -5.33
N PRO A 216 29.09 20.80 -4.68
CA PRO A 216 29.18 20.89 -3.22
C PRO A 216 28.02 21.67 -2.58
N LYS A 217 27.58 22.77 -3.19
CA LYS A 217 26.45 23.57 -2.71
C LYS A 217 25.14 22.79 -2.80
N LEU A 218 24.86 22.15 -3.93
CA LEU A 218 23.66 21.32 -4.10
C LEU A 218 23.68 20.09 -3.17
N GLN A 219 24.84 19.46 -3.01
CA GLN A 219 25.05 18.34 -2.10
C GLN A 219 24.76 18.72 -0.65
N TRP A 220 25.08 19.95 -0.23
CA TRP A 220 24.75 20.44 1.10
C TRP A 220 23.23 20.49 1.33
N TYR A 221 22.48 21.07 0.39
CA TYR A 221 21.00 21.08 0.46
C TYR A 221 20.42 19.66 0.42
N LEU A 222 20.98 18.77 -0.41
CA LEU A 222 20.53 17.38 -0.51
C LEU A 222 20.75 16.61 0.81
N LYS A 223 21.89 16.80 1.46
CA LYS A 223 22.19 16.23 2.79
C LYS A 223 21.24 16.78 3.85
N LEU A 224 20.94 18.07 3.81
CA LEU A 224 19.94 18.68 4.70
C LEU A 224 18.58 18.00 4.51
N LYS A 225 18.09 17.87 3.26
CA LYS A 225 16.85 17.15 2.96
C LYS A 225 16.88 15.71 3.48
N ALA A 226 17.97 14.98 3.26
CA ALA A 226 18.14 13.60 3.72
C ALA A 226 18.18 13.45 5.25
N PHE A 227 18.51 14.52 5.98
CA PHE A 227 18.44 14.52 7.43
C PHE A 227 17.00 14.62 7.96
N TRP A 228 16.13 15.35 7.27
CA TRP A 228 14.73 15.58 7.68
C TRP A 228 13.75 14.58 7.06
N ALA A 229 14.04 14.08 5.86
CA ALA A 229 13.17 13.14 5.15
C ALA A 229 13.40 11.68 5.59
N SER A 230 12.36 10.85 5.49
CA SER A 230 12.48 9.39 5.63
C SER A 230 13.26 8.78 4.47
N ASN A 231 13.03 9.30 3.26
CA ASN A 231 13.78 9.04 2.04
C ASN A 231 13.86 10.36 1.25
N TYR A 232 15.06 10.79 0.88
CA TYR A 232 15.24 12.10 0.25
C TYR A 232 14.78 12.15 -1.22
N VAL A 233 14.54 11.01 -1.85
CA VAL A 233 14.20 10.88 -3.28
C VAL A 233 12.72 10.62 -3.51
N SER A 234 12.03 9.96 -2.59
CA SER A 234 10.70 9.37 -2.87
C SER A 234 9.63 10.38 -3.31
N ASP A 235 9.56 11.54 -2.68
CA ASP A 235 8.63 12.63 -3.03
C ASP A 235 8.95 13.20 -4.42
N TRP A 236 10.21 13.56 -4.66
CA TRP A 236 10.66 14.05 -5.96
C TRP A 236 10.52 13.02 -7.09
N TRP A 237 10.76 11.74 -6.80
CA TRP A 237 10.59 10.67 -7.76
C TRP A 237 9.12 10.50 -8.15
N GLU A 238 8.21 10.46 -7.16
CA GLU A 238 6.77 10.41 -7.43
C GLU A 238 6.31 11.63 -8.23
N GLU A 239 6.67 12.83 -7.78
CA GLU A 239 6.25 14.09 -8.40
C GLU A 239 6.83 14.29 -9.80
N TYR A 240 8.16 14.35 -9.94
CA TYR A 240 8.80 14.79 -11.17
C TYR A 240 8.88 13.70 -12.25
N ILE A 241 9.01 12.43 -11.87
CA ILE A 241 9.13 11.34 -12.84
C ILE A 241 7.75 10.85 -13.30
N TYR A 242 6.79 10.76 -12.38
CA TYR A 242 5.47 10.22 -12.72
C TYR A 242 4.40 11.30 -12.81
N LEU A 243 4.18 12.08 -11.75
CA LEU A 243 2.98 12.91 -11.63
C LEU A 243 3.00 14.16 -12.50
N ARG A 244 4.16 14.74 -12.79
CA ARG A 244 4.31 15.89 -13.71
C ARG A 244 4.47 15.49 -15.18
N GLY A 245 4.73 14.21 -15.48
CA GLY A 245 4.69 13.72 -16.86
C GLY A 245 3.33 13.96 -17.50
N ARG A 246 3.29 14.63 -18.66
CA ARG A 246 2.03 15.01 -19.35
C ARG A 246 1.63 14.07 -20.49
N GLY A 247 2.53 13.16 -20.86
CA GLY A 247 2.27 12.15 -21.88
C GLY A 247 1.34 11.03 -21.41
N PRO A 248 0.93 10.13 -22.32
CA PRO A 248 -0.01 9.04 -22.04
C PRO A 248 0.53 8.03 -21.02
N LEU A 249 -0.30 7.59 -20.07
CA LEU A 249 0.13 6.59 -19.07
C LEU A 249 0.23 5.19 -19.63
N MET A 250 -0.73 4.81 -20.48
CA MET A 250 -0.97 3.45 -20.95
C MET A 250 0.29 2.73 -21.44
N VAL A 251 1.12 3.40 -22.25
CA VAL A 251 2.34 2.81 -22.84
C VAL A 251 3.60 3.28 -22.14
N ASN A 252 3.64 4.53 -21.65
CA ASN A 252 4.88 5.13 -21.16
C ASN A 252 5.14 4.89 -19.67
N SER A 253 4.13 4.49 -18.90
CA SER A 253 4.24 4.37 -17.44
C SER A 253 3.60 3.09 -16.88
N ASN A 254 2.49 2.63 -17.44
CA ASN A 254 1.82 1.43 -16.95
C ASN A 254 2.60 0.18 -17.38
N TYR A 255 2.54 -0.85 -16.53
CA TYR A 255 3.11 -2.16 -16.81
C TYR A 255 2.05 -3.23 -16.55
N TYR A 256 2.26 -4.43 -17.09
CA TYR A 256 1.40 -5.57 -16.86
C TYR A 256 2.18 -6.73 -16.25
N ALA A 257 1.43 -7.64 -15.64
CA ALA A 257 1.92 -8.96 -15.26
C ALA A 257 1.01 -9.99 -15.92
N MET A 258 1.62 -11.01 -16.52
CA MET A 258 0.89 -12.14 -17.10
C MET A 258 0.68 -13.18 -16.01
N ASP A 259 -0.56 -13.63 -15.83
CA ASP A 259 -0.93 -14.64 -14.84
C ASP A 259 -0.78 -16.06 -15.42
N PHE A 260 -1.56 -17.03 -14.93
CA PHE A 260 -1.42 -18.47 -15.18
C PHE A 260 -1.28 -18.83 -16.67
N LEU A 261 -0.03 -18.89 -17.14
CA LEU A 261 0.27 -19.23 -18.53
C LEU A 261 -0.06 -20.69 -18.87
N TYR A 262 0.10 -21.56 -17.87
CA TYR A 262 0.05 -23.02 -18.06
C TYR A 262 -1.11 -23.69 -17.30
N VAL A 263 -1.92 -22.94 -16.55
CA VAL A 263 -2.96 -23.51 -15.67
C VAL A 263 -4.28 -22.78 -15.87
N PHE A 264 -5.30 -23.51 -16.32
CA PHE A 264 -6.65 -22.97 -16.50
C PHE A 264 -7.65 -23.79 -15.71
N PRO A 265 -8.01 -23.38 -14.48
CA PRO A 265 -8.85 -24.20 -13.60
C PRO A 265 -10.26 -24.46 -14.13
N THR A 266 -10.80 -23.59 -14.98
CA THR A 266 -12.14 -23.72 -15.58
C THR A 266 -12.26 -22.87 -16.85
N HIS A 267 -13.15 -23.26 -17.76
CA HIS A 267 -13.49 -22.51 -18.97
C HIS A 267 -14.44 -21.33 -18.70
N LEU A 268 -15.17 -21.35 -17.58
CA LEU A 268 -16.13 -20.31 -17.23
C LEU A 268 -15.42 -19.02 -16.78
N GLN A 269 -15.57 -17.95 -17.58
CA GLN A 269 -14.99 -16.63 -17.29
C GLN A 269 -15.49 -16.07 -15.94
N ALA A 270 -16.79 -16.18 -15.67
CA ALA A 270 -17.40 -15.75 -14.42
C ALA A 270 -16.81 -16.48 -13.21
N ALA A 271 -16.57 -17.78 -13.31
CA ALA A 271 -16.00 -18.58 -12.23
C ALA A 271 -14.54 -18.20 -11.95
N ARG A 272 -13.74 -17.95 -13.00
CA ARG A 272 -12.36 -17.44 -12.87
C ARG A 272 -12.37 -16.06 -12.18
N ALA A 273 -13.22 -15.15 -12.65
CA ALA A 273 -13.38 -13.83 -12.07
C ALA A 273 -13.82 -13.90 -10.59
N GLY A 274 -14.83 -14.71 -10.27
CA GLY A 274 -15.34 -14.87 -8.91
C GLY A 274 -14.27 -15.32 -7.92
N ASN A 275 -13.46 -16.33 -8.30
CA ASN A 275 -12.37 -16.83 -7.46
C ASN A 275 -11.21 -15.83 -7.35
N ALA A 276 -10.79 -15.21 -8.45
CA ALA A 276 -9.70 -14.22 -8.45
C ALA A 276 -10.07 -12.99 -7.61
N ILE A 277 -11.26 -12.43 -7.82
CA ILE A 277 -11.79 -11.28 -7.05
C ILE A 277 -11.86 -11.63 -5.56
N HIS A 278 -12.37 -12.82 -5.21
CA HIS A 278 -12.44 -13.25 -3.81
C HIS A 278 -11.03 -13.35 -3.19
N ALA A 279 -10.08 -13.96 -3.88
CA ALA A 279 -8.70 -14.09 -3.42
C ALA A 279 -8.01 -12.72 -3.23
N ILE A 280 -8.21 -11.79 -4.17
CA ILE A 280 -7.72 -10.41 -4.07
C ILE A 280 -8.35 -9.70 -2.86
N MET A 281 -9.64 -9.88 -2.61
CA MET A 281 -10.30 -9.29 -1.43
C MET A 281 -9.83 -9.90 -0.11
N LEU A 282 -9.50 -11.20 -0.08
CA LEU A 282 -8.85 -11.83 1.07
C LEU A 282 -7.45 -11.28 1.32
N TYR A 283 -6.68 -11.05 0.25
CA TYR A 283 -5.37 -10.40 0.32
C TYR A 283 -5.50 -8.98 0.87
N ARG A 284 -6.41 -8.18 0.29
CA ARG A 284 -6.73 -6.82 0.76
C ARG A 284 -7.09 -6.80 2.23
N ARG A 285 -7.89 -7.76 2.71
CA ARG A 285 -8.24 -7.89 4.14
C ARG A 285 -7.02 -8.15 5.02
N LYS A 286 -6.06 -8.96 4.57
CA LYS A 286 -4.80 -9.20 5.31
C LYS A 286 -3.92 -7.96 5.30
N LEU A 287 -3.82 -7.28 4.16
CA LEU A 287 -3.08 -6.02 4.00
C LEU A 287 -3.64 -4.92 4.91
N ASP A 288 -4.96 -4.71 4.90
CA ASP A 288 -5.67 -3.75 5.74
C ASP A 288 -5.43 -3.95 7.24
N ARG A 289 -5.10 -5.19 7.64
CA ARG A 289 -4.81 -5.58 9.01
C ARG A 289 -3.30 -5.68 9.26
N ALA A 290 -2.44 -5.32 8.32
CA ALA A 290 -0.98 -5.50 8.37
C ALA A 290 -0.53 -6.94 8.67
N GLN A 291 -1.35 -7.95 8.32
CA GLN A 291 -1.11 -9.37 8.62
C GLN A 291 -0.26 -10.08 7.56
N ILE A 292 0.06 -9.41 6.46
CA ILE A 292 1.00 -9.92 5.46
C ILE A 292 2.40 -9.91 6.08
N LYS A 293 3.20 -10.95 5.83
CA LYS A 293 4.59 -10.97 6.27
C LYS A 293 5.39 -9.96 5.46
N PRO A 294 6.36 -9.25 6.06
CA PRO A 294 7.21 -8.35 5.28
C PRO A 294 7.98 -9.13 4.23
N LEU A 295 8.23 -8.47 3.09
CA LEU A 295 9.12 -9.01 2.07
C LEU A 295 10.56 -9.01 2.62
N MET A 296 11.22 -10.16 2.55
CA MET A 296 12.58 -10.34 3.06
C MET A 296 13.49 -10.87 1.95
N VAL A 297 14.59 -10.18 1.65
CA VAL A 297 15.67 -10.72 0.82
C VAL A 297 16.46 -11.74 1.64
N GLN A 298 16.77 -12.90 1.03
CA GLN A 298 17.42 -14.03 1.70
C GLN A 298 16.73 -14.45 3.03
N ASN A 299 15.41 -14.28 3.12
CA ASN A 299 14.60 -14.56 4.32
C ASN A 299 15.04 -13.81 5.60
N THR A 300 15.91 -12.80 5.49
CA THR A 300 16.54 -12.13 6.64
C THR A 300 16.52 -10.61 6.53
N ILE A 301 16.66 -10.06 5.32
CA ILE A 301 16.85 -8.62 5.09
C ILE A 301 15.49 -8.00 4.72
N PRO A 302 14.87 -7.19 5.59
CA PRO A 302 13.56 -6.62 5.34
C PRO A 302 13.58 -5.54 4.25
N MET A 303 12.53 -5.52 3.43
CA MET A 303 12.29 -4.49 2.44
C MET A 303 11.23 -3.49 2.91
N CYS A 304 11.28 -2.27 2.35
CA CYS A 304 10.25 -1.26 2.57
C CYS A 304 8.88 -1.78 2.10
N SER A 305 7.83 -1.49 2.88
CA SER A 305 6.46 -1.93 2.61
C SER A 305 5.49 -0.75 2.45
N SER A 306 6.00 0.50 2.38
CA SER A 306 5.16 1.70 2.28
C SER A 306 4.24 1.68 1.06
N GLN A 307 4.71 1.19 -0.08
CA GLN A 307 3.93 1.12 -1.33
C GLN A 307 2.67 0.24 -1.22
N TYR A 308 2.65 -0.73 -0.30
CA TYR A 308 1.51 -1.63 -0.13
C TYR A 308 0.24 -0.86 0.30
N GLU A 309 0.39 0.25 1.01
CA GLU A 309 -0.74 1.08 1.46
C GLU A 309 -1.62 1.53 0.29
N ARG A 310 -0.99 1.88 -0.84
CA ARG A 310 -1.66 2.44 -2.02
C ARG A 310 -2.11 1.37 -3.03
N MET A 311 -2.00 0.08 -2.72
CA MET A 311 -2.37 -0.99 -3.66
C MET A 311 -3.87 -1.00 -4.00
N PHE A 312 -4.74 -0.72 -3.03
CA PHE A 312 -6.19 -0.74 -3.19
C PHE A 312 -6.82 0.62 -2.90
N ASN A 313 -8.00 0.86 -3.49
CA ASN A 313 -8.77 2.11 -3.34
C ASN A 313 -7.94 3.35 -3.71
N THR A 314 -7.06 3.19 -4.68
CA THR A 314 -6.18 4.25 -5.15
C THR A 314 -6.43 4.47 -6.63
N THR A 315 -6.43 5.73 -7.02
CA THR A 315 -6.46 6.15 -8.41
C THR A 315 -5.54 7.36 -8.59
N ARG A 316 -4.97 7.51 -9.77
CA ARG A 316 -4.26 8.70 -10.19
C ARG A 316 -5.24 9.66 -10.85
N VAL A 317 -5.47 10.82 -10.24
CA VAL A 317 -6.37 11.84 -10.75
C VAL A 317 -5.58 12.78 -11.67
N PRO A 318 -6.02 12.99 -12.93
CA PRO A 318 -5.32 13.90 -13.84
C PRO A 318 -5.43 15.35 -13.36
N GLY A 319 -4.32 16.09 -13.46
CA GLY A 319 -4.31 17.55 -13.32
C GLY A 319 -3.68 18.22 -14.53
N VAL A 320 -3.74 19.55 -14.61
CA VAL A 320 -3.17 20.28 -15.76
C VAL A 320 -1.64 20.28 -15.68
N GLU A 321 -1.08 20.68 -14.55
CA GLU A 321 0.37 20.73 -14.34
C GLU A 321 0.91 19.44 -13.71
N GLU A 322 0.13 18.87 -12.79
CA GLU A 322 0.53 17.73 -11.98
C GLU A 322 -0.69 16.85 -11.67
N ASP A 323 -0.53 15.54 -11.76
CA ASP A 323 -1.53 14.57 -11.34
C ASP A 323 -1.46 14.30 -9.83
N ILE A 324 -2.56 13.85 -9.22
CA ILE A 324 -2.59 13.59 -7.78
C ILE A 324 -2.93 12.12 -7.54
N ILE A 325 -2.19 11.46 -6.65
CA ILE A 325 -2.58 10.14 -6.15
C ILE A 325 -3.67 10.29 -5.10
N GLN A 326 -4.89 9.88 -5.45
CA GLN A 326 -6.00 9.83 -4.52
C GLN A 326 -6.08 8.42 -3.91
N HIS A 327 -5.86 8.32 -2.61
CA HIS A 327 -6.07 7.09 -1.84
C HIS A 327 -7.23 7.28 -0.85
N VAL A 328 -8.18 6.35 -0.84
CA VAL A 328 -9.28 6.34 0.15
C VAL A 328 -9.12 5.23 1.18
N ASN A 329 -9.28 5.58 2.45
CA ASN A 329 -9.07 4.68 3.58
C ASN A 329 -9.95 3.43 3.55
N GLU A 330 -11.17 3.54 2.99
CA GLU A 330 -12.12 2.45 2.88
C GLU A 330 -12.89 2.47 1.56
N SER A 331 -13.07 1.27 0.98
CA SER A 331 -13.95 1.03 -0.16
C SER A 331 -14.63 -0.33 -0.01
N LYS A 332 -15.91 -0.42 -0.34
CA LYS A 332 -16.73 -1.64 -0.17
C LYS A 332 -17.18 -2.22 -1.52
N HIS A 333 -16.74 -1.65 -2.63
CA HIS A 333 -17.14 -2.06 -3.97
C HIS A 333 -15.93 -2.14 -4.90
N ILE A 334 -16.10 -2.87 -5.99
CA ILE A 334 -15.26 -2.82 -7.18
C ILE A 334 -16.06 -2.21 -8.33
N VAL A 335 -15.38 -1.88 -9.42
CA VAL A 335 -16.04 -1.59 -10.69
C VAL A 335 -15.65 -2.67 -11.70
N VAL A 336 -16.64 -3.17 -12.42
CA VAL A 336 -16.49 -4.14 -13.49
C VAL A 336 -16.85 -3.48 -14.81
N PHE A 337 -16.00 -3.62 -15.81
CA PHE A 337 -16.23 -3.22 -17.19
C PHE A 337 -16.54 -4.45 -18.05
N HIS A 338 -17.61 -4.38 -18.84
CA HIS A 338 -17.92 -5.37 -19.86
C HIS A 338 -18.67 -4.70 -21.01
N LYS A 339 -18.23 -4.94 -22.26
CA LYS A 339 -18.85 -4.44 -23.51
C LYS A 339 -19.30 -2.96 -23.44
N GLY A 340 -18.39 -2.10 -23.01
CA GLY A 340 -18.63 -0.65 -22.98
C GLY A 340 -19.44 -0.13 -21.80
N ARG A 341 -19.78 -0.97 -20.82
CA ARG A 341 -20.59 -0.60 -19.66
C ARG A 341 -19.84 -0.78 -18.35
N TYR A 342 -20.19 0.05 -17.37
CA TYR A 342 -19.58 0.05 -16.03
C TYR A 342 -20.57 -0.40 -14.97
N PHE A 343 -20.18 -1.39 -14.19
CA PHE A 343 -21.00 -1.98 -13.13
C PHE A 343 -20.34 -1.78 -11.78
N LYS A 344 -21.04 -1.10 -10.87
CA LYS A 344 -20.62 -0.99 -9.47
C LYS A 344 -21.04 -2.24 -8.70
N VAL A 345 -20.07 -3.06 -8.29
CA VAL A 345 -20.34 -4.33 -7.61
C VAL A 345 -19.92 -4.24 -6.15
N TRP A 346 -20.88 -4.38 -5.23
CA TRP A 346 -20.60 -4.42 -3.79
C TRP A 346 -20.00 -5.76 -3.40
N MET A 347 -18.96 -5.73 -2.57
CA MET A 347 -18.22 -6.93 -2.17
C MET A 347 -18.60 -7.47 -0.80
N PHE A 348 -19.55 -6.82 -0.11
CA PHE A 348 -19.96 -7.19 1.23
C PHE A 348 -21.49 -7.27 1.31
N TYR A 349 -21.97 -8.32 1.97
CA TYR A 349 -23.36 -8.53 2.33
C TYR A 349 -23.39 -8.99 3.79
N ASP A 350 -24.30 -8.46 4.61
CA ASP A 350 -24.42 -8.84 6.02
C ASP A 350 -23.10 -8.78 6.83
N GLY A 351 -22.30 -7.74 6.58
CA GLY A 351 -21.00 -7.54 7.24
C GLY A 351 -19.89 -8.52 6.82
N ARG A 352 -20.20 -9.55 6.03
CA ARG A 352 -19.23 -10.52 5.50
C ARG A 352 -18.82 -10.19 4.07
N LEU A 353 -17.63 -10.67 3.70
CA LEU A 353 -17.19 -10.69 2.31
C LEU A 353 -18.06 -11.69 1.53
N LEU A 354 -18.41 -11.37 0.28
CA LEU A 354 -19.08 -12.31 -0.62
C LEU A 354 -18.22 -13.56 -0.87
N LEU A 355 -18.86 -14.71 -0.92
CA LEU A 355 -18.27 -16.00 -1.28
C LEU A 355 -17.96 -16.05 -2.79
N PRO A 356 -17.02 -16.90 -3.25
CA PRO A 356 -16.68 -17.00 -4.67
C PRO A 356 -17.90 -17.21 -5.58
N ARG A 357 -18.82 -18.11 -5.22
CA ARG A 357 -20.05 -18.39 -6.01
C ARG A 357 -21.01 -17.19 -6.07
N GLU A 358 -21.09 -16.38 -5.03
CA GLU A 358 -21.92 -15.17 -5.03
C GLU A 358 -21.32 -14.10 -5.96
N ILE A 359 -19.99 -13.96 -5.97
CA ILE A 359 -19.31 -13.04 -6.88
C ILE A 359 -19.45 -13.55 -8.33
N GLU A 360 -19.27 -14.84 -8.55
CA GLU A 360 -19.49 -15.50 -9.84
C GLU A 360 -20.89 -15.22 -10.38
N GLN A 361 -21.95 -15.38 -9.58
CA GLN A 361 -23.32 -15.04 -9.99
C GLN A 361 -23.48 -13.58 -10.40
N GLN A 362 -22.80 -12.65 -9.73
CA GLN A 362 -22.80 -11.24 -10.16
C GLN A 362 -22.10 -11.07 -11.51
N MET A 363 -21.00 -11.80 -11.76
CA MET A 363 -20.30 -11.76 -13.05
C MET A 363 -21.13 -12.42 -14.15
N GLU A 364 -21.81 -13.55 -13.87
CA GLU A 364 -22.76 -14.20 -14.80
C GLU A 364 -23.86 -13.21 -15.23
N ARG A 365 -24.43 -12.45 -14.27
CA ARG A 365 -25.43 -11.41 -14.57
C ARG A 365 -24.87 -10.29 -15.44
N ILE A 366 -23.64 -9.85 -15.20
CA ILE A 366 -22.98 -8.81 -16.00
C ILE A 366 -22.69 -9.32 -17.42
N LEU A 367 -22.22 -10.56 -17.56
CA LEU A 367 -21.95 -11.18 -18.88
C LEU A 367 -23.24 -11.42 -19.67
N ALA A 368 -24.35 -11.68 -18.98
CA ALA A 368 -25.67 -11.87 -19.58
C ALA A 368 -26.43 -10.54 -19.85
N ASP A 369 -25.91 -9.41 -19.40
CA ASP A 369 -26.54 -8.10 -19.61
C ASP A 369 -26.45 -7.69 -21.08
N THR A 370 -27.61 -7.48 -21.71
CA THR A 370 -27.74 -7.11 -23.13
C THR A 370 -27.99 -5.63 -23.35
N SER A 371 -27.89 -4.80 -22.30
CA SER A 371 -28.11 -3.36 -22.46
C SER A 371 -27.02 -2.76 -23.34
N LYS A 372 -27.39 -1.74 -24.11
CA LYS A 372 -26.41 -0.95 -24.86
C LYS A 372 -25.78 0.11 -23.96
N PRO A 373 -24.49 0.44 -24.16
CA PRO A 373 -23.86 1.58 -23.51
C PRO A 373 -24.55 2.89 -23.90
N GLN A 374 -24.55 3.86 -22.99
CA GLN A 374 -24.97 5.22 -23.34
C GLN A 374 -23.99 5.85 -24.34
N ALA A 375 -24.43 6.91 -25.04
CA ALA A 375 -23.58 7.59 -26.00
C ALA A 375 -22.26 8.05 -25.35
N GLY A 376 -21.14 7.57 -25.89
CA GLY A 376 -19.79 7.84 -25.38
C GLY A 376 -19.36 7.03 -24.15
N GLU A 377 -20.25 6.24 -23.52
CA GLU A 377 -19.89 5.40 -22.37
C GLU A 377 -18.90 4.30 -22.77
N GLU A 378 -19.10 3.70 -23.95
CA GLU A 378 -18.29 2.58 -24.44
C GLU A 378 -16.81 2.89 -24.47
N THR A 379 -16.46 4.09 -24.95
CA THR A 379 -15.08 4.52 -25.14
C THR A 379 -14.59 5.46 -24.04
N LEU A 380 -15.36 5.63 -22.95
CA LEU A 380 -15.07 6.62 -21.91
C LEU A 380 -13.66 6.47 -21.31
N ALA A 381 -13.18 5.24 -21.09
CA ALA A 381 -11.87 5.03 -20.48
C ALA A 381 -10.70 5.42 -21.40
N ALA A 382 -10.95 5.68 -22.70
CA ALA A 382 -9.94 6.21 -23.61
C ALA A 382 -9.36 7.55 -23.11
N LEU A 383 -10.17 8.32 -22.37
CA LEU A 383 -9.69 9.55 -21.71
C LEU A 383 -8.54 9.27 -20.74
N THR A 384 -8.54 8.12 -20.06
CA THR A 384 -7.46 7.72 -19.15
C THR A 384 -6.22 7.21 -19.87
N ALA A 385 -6.37 6.80 -21.15
CA ALA A 385 -5.29 6.28 -21.97
C ALA A 385 -4.45 7.39 -22.62
N GLY A 386 -5.07 8.51 -22.98
CA GLY A 386 -4.45 9.64 -23.69
C GLY A 386 -3.61 10.57 -22.80
N ASP A 387 -3.26 11.73 -23.37
CA ASP A 387 -2.50 12.78 -22.69
C ASP A 387 -3.21 13.29 -21.43
N ARG A 388 -2.42 13.67 -20.43
CA ARG A 388 -2.95 14.02 -19.09
C ARG A 388 -3.73 15.32 -19.08
N VAL A 389 -3.32 16.31 -19.87
CA VAL A 389 -3.93 17.65 -19.89
C VAL A 389 -5.34 17.64 -20.50
N PRO A 390 -5.57 17.04 -21.69
CA PRO A 390 -6.94 16.87 -22.21
C PRO A 390 -7.85 16.13 -21.24
N TRP A 391 -7.34 15.06 -20.61
CA TRP A 391 -8.11 14.31 -19.62
C TRP A 391 -8.46 15.17 -18.40
N ALA A 392 -7.51 15.92 -17.84
CA ALA A 392 -7.76 16.83 -16.71
C ALA A 392 -8.84 17.87 -17.02
N LYS A 393 -8.82 18.45 -18.23
CA LYS A 393 -9.82 19.43 -18.69
C LYS A 393 -11.20 18.78 -18.83
N ALA A 394 -11.28 17.65 -19.53
CA ALA A 394 -12.53 16.91 -19.71
C ALA A 394 -13.13 16.44 -18.37
N ARG A 395 -12.29 15.96 -17.45
CA ARG A 395 -12.69 15.59 -16.08
C ARG A 395 -13.33 16.78 -15.35
N THR A 396 -12.70 17.95 -15.43
CA THR A 396 -13.19 19.17 -14.77
C THR A 396 -14.50 19.65 -15.36
N GLU A 397 -14.60 19.65 -16.69
CA GLU A 397 -15.78 20.15 -17.41
C GLU A 397 -16.99 19.23 -17.26
N PHE A 398 -16.81 17.92 -17.47
CA PHE A 398 -17.92 16.98 -17.61
C PHE A 398 -18.19 16.10 -16.38
N PHE A 399 -17.25 16.02 -15.43
CA PHE A 399 -17.34 15.12 -14.27
C PHE A 399 -17.26 15.82 -12.91
N SER A 400 -17.35 17.15 -12.88
CA SER A 400 -17.29 17.93 -11.62
C SER A 400 -18.62 17.98 -10.84
N ARG A 401 -19.75 17.64 -11.47
CA ARG A 401 -21.09 17.71 -10.88
C ARG A 401 -22.07 16.65 -11.41
N GLY A 402 -23.21 16.52 -10.73
CA GLY A 402 -24.33 15.68 -11.16
C GLY A 402 -24.03 14.18 -11.18
N LYS A 403 -24.72 13.46 -12.08
CA LYS A 403 -24.62 11.99 -12.23
C LYS A 403 -23.20 11.56 -12.64
N ASN A 404 -22.55 12.30 -13.53
CA ASN A 404 -21.19 12.00 -14.00
C ASN A 404 -20.17 12.01 -12.86
N LYS A 405 -20.25 12.99 -11.96
CA LYS A 405 -19.40 13.02 -10.76
C LYS A 405 -19.60 11.77 -9.91
N GLN A 406 -20.85 11.39 -9.65
CA GLN A 406 -21.17 10.22 -8.83
C GLN A 406 -20.67 8.91 -9.47
N SER A 407 -20.82 8.80 -10.80
CA SER A 407 -20.31 7.67 -11.57
C SER A 407 -18.79 7.61 -11.56
N LEU A 408 -18.10 8.73 -11.79
CA LEU A 408 -16.63 8.80 -11.75
C LEU A 408 -16.10 8.49 -10.35
N ASP A 409 -16.71 9.06 -9.31
CA ASP A 409 -16.41 8.74 -7.91
C ASP A 409 -16.53 7.23 -7.62
N ALA A 410 -17.49 6.54 -8.24
CA ALA A 410 -17.62 5.10 -8.09
C ALA A 410 -16.41 4.36 -8.68
N VAL A 411 -15.87 4.78 -9.82
CA VAL A 411 -14.68 4.21 -10.44
C VAL A 411 -13.42 4.54 -9.64
N GLU A 412 -13.21 5.82 -9.35
CA GLU A 412 -12.04 6.34 -8.64
C GLU A 412 -11.92 5.76 -7.22
N LYS A 413 -13.04 5.62 -6.49
CA LYS A 413 -13.06 5.07 -5.12
C LYS A 413 -13.21 3.55 -5.06
N ALA A 414 -13.35 2.85 -6.19
CA ALA A 414 -13.43 1.37 -6.21
C ALA A 414 -12.17 0.74 -5.60
N ALA A 415 -12.28 -0.45 -5.01
CA ALA A 415 -11.11 -1.14 -4.45
C ALA A 415 -10.05 -1.47 -5.51
N PHE A 416 -10.51 -1.89 -6.69
CA PHE A 416 -9.75 -2.08 -7.92
C PHE A 416 -10.73 -2.13 -9.10
N PHE A 417 -10.20 -2.11 -10.32
CA PHE A 417 -10.99 -2.18 -11.55
C PHE A 417 -10.89 -3.58 -12.15
N VAL A 418 -11.99 -4.11 -12.67
CA VAL A 418 -12.06 -5.43 -13.30
C VAL A 418 -12.55 -5.28 -14.73
N THR A 419 -11.88 -5.91 -15.69
CA THR A 419 -12.38 -6.02 -17.06
C THR A 419 -12.73 -7.48 -17.35
N LEU A 420 -14.00 -7.72 -17.68
CA LEU A 420 -14.45 -8.98 -18.27
C LEU A 420 -14.33 -8.82 -19.79
N ASP A 421 -13.17 -9.22 -20.31
CA ASP A 421 -12.81 -9.05 -21.71
C ASP A 421 -13.54 -10.07 -22.60
N ASP A 422 -14.01 -9.65 -23.76
CA ASP A 422 -14.72 -10.50 -24.72
C ASP A 422 -13.79 -11.14 -25.75
N THR A 423 -12.48 -10.87 -25.68
CA THR A 423 -11.45 -11.54 -26.47
C THR A 423 -10.88 -12.75 -25.74
N GLU A 424 -10.42 -13.73 -26.51
CA GLU A 424 -9.69 -14.88 -26.00
C GLU A 424 -8.19 -14.60 -26.08
N GLN A 425 -7.48 -14.79 -24.97
CA GLN A 425 -6.02 -14.71 -24.89
C GLN A 425 -5.53 -15.94 -24.13
N ARG A 426 -4.57 -16.67 -24.71
CA ARG A 426 -3.97 -17.86 -24.07
C ARG A 426 -2.60 -18.13 -24.66
N TYR A 427 -1.81 -18.92 -23.94
CA TYR A 427 -0.63 -19.56 -24.50
C TYR A 427 -1.05 -20.72 -25.40
N GLU A 428 -0.58 -20.70 -26.64
CA GLU A 428 -0.85 -21.74 -27.63
C GLU A 428 0.45 -22.50 -27.93
N LEU A 429 0.44 -23.81 -27.75
CA LEU A 429 1.62 -24.66 -27.95
C LEU A 429 2.06 -24.72 -29.41
N ASP A 430 1.11 -24.63 -30.33
CA ASP A 430 1.29 -24.61 -31.78
C ASP A 430 1.73 -23.24 -32.32
N ASN A 431 1.50 -22.16 -31.55
CA ASN A 431 1.94 -20.81 -31.91
C ASN A 431 2.44 -20.01 -30.69
N PRO A 432 3.55 -20.41 -30.07
CA PRO A 432 3.97 -19.87 -28.77
C PRO A 432 4.39 -18.40 -28.83
N VAL A 433 4.99 -17.95 -29.93
CA VAL A 433 5.50 -16.57 -30.05
C VAL A 433 4.36 -15.58 -30.25
N GLN A 434 3.48 -15.84 -31.23
CA GLN A 434 2.41 -14.90 -31.56
C GLN A 434 1.31 -14.88 -30.48
N SER A 435 1.03 -16.02 -29.86
CA SER A 435 0.05 -16.09 -28.76
C SER A 435 0.51 -15.30 -27.54
N LEU A 436 1.80 -15.37 -27.18
CA LEU A 436 2.39 -14.54 -26.13
C LEU A 436 2.41 -13.05 -26.49
N ASP A 437 2.75 -12.70 -27.73
CA ASP A 437 2.76 -11.30 -28.20
C ASP A 437 1.36 -10.67 -28.16
N SER A 438 0.35 -11.40 -28.64
CA SER A 438 -1.05 -10.98 -28.55
C SER A 438 -1.50 -10.81 -27.10
N TYR A 439 -1.18 -11.78 -26.24
CA TYR A 439 -1.55 -11.71 -24.83
C TYR A 439 -0.87 -10.54 -24.12
N ALA A 440 0.43 -10.33 -24.34
CA ALA A 440 1.19 -9.20 -23.83
C ALA A 440 0.60 -7.84 -24.25
N LYS A 441 0.29 -7.66 -25.54
CA LYS A 441 -0.33 -6.44 -26.06
C LYS A 441 -1.70 -6.18 -25.43
N SER A 442 -2.52 -7.22 -25.34
CA SER A 442 -3.85 -7.14 -24.72
C SER A 442 -3.81 -6.76 -23.24
N LEU A 443 -2.82 -7.26 -22.49
CA LEU A 443 -2.61 -6.90 -21.09
C LEU A 443 -2.07 -5.47 -20.92
N LEU A 444 -1.19 -5.02 -21.83
CA LEU A 444 -0.58 -3.70 -21.78
C LEU A 444 -1.59 -2.59 -22.10
N HIS A 445 -2.33 -2.71 -23.20
CA HIS A 445 -3.19 -1.63 -23.69
C HIS A 445 -4.63 -2.04 -24.03
N GLY A 446 -4.95 -3.34 -24.14
CA GLY A 446 -6.28 -3.80 -24.53
C GLY A 446 -6.76 -3.12 -25.83
N LYS A 447 -7.99 -2.62 -25.82
CA LYS A 447 -8.58 -1.82 -26.92
C LYS A 447 -8.39 -0.30 -26.70
N CYS A 448 -7.55 0.10 -25.75
CA CYS A 448 -7.29 1.48 -25.32
C CYS A 448 -8.46 2.19 -24.62
N TYR A 449 -9.65 1.58 -24.54
CA TYR A 449 -10.84 2.16 -23.90
C TYR A 449 -11.55 1.23 -22.91
N ASP A 450 -11.03 0.02 -22.75
CA ASP A 450 -11.60 -1.06 -21.94
C ASP A 450 -10.80 -1.33 -20.66
N ARG A 451 -9.91 -0.39 -20.30
CA ARG A 451 -9.08 -0.38 -19.08
C ARG A 451 -9.16 0.98 -18.44
N TRP A 452 -9.17 1.04 -17.11
CA TRP A 452 -9.05 2.31 -16.39
C TRP A 452 -7.59 2.54 -16.01
N PHE A 453 -6.82 3.17 -16.90
CA PHE A 453 -5.35 3.26 -16.78
C PHE A 453 -4.88 4.06 -15.56
N ASP A 454 -5.74 4.92 -15.02
CA ASP A 454 -5.49 5.68 -13.81
C ASP A 454 -5.58 4.84 -12.52
N LYS A 455 -6.17 3.64 -12.58
CA LYS A 455 -6.34 2.80 -11.38
C LYS A 455 -5.01 2.21 -10.93
N SER A 456 -4.83 2.04 -9.62
CA SER A 456 -3.62 1.39 -9.06
C SER A 456 -3.32 0.02 -9.68
N PHE A 457 -4.35 -0.75 -10.01
CA PHE A 457 -4.24 -1.90 -10.90
C PHE A 457 -5.61 -2.27 -11.51
N ASN A 458 -5.56 -2.99 -12.63
CA ASN A 458 -6.70 -3.57 -13.33
C ASN A 458 -6.57 -5.11 -13.29
N LEU A 459 -7.63 -5.81 -12.91
CA LEU A 459 -7.75 -7.27 -13.09
C LEU A 459 -8.45 -7.53 -14.42
N ILE A 460 -7.77 -8.19 -15.35
CA ILE A 460 -8.35 -8.52 -16.66
C ILE A 460 -8.66 -10.01 -16.66
N VAL A 461 -9.88 -10.38 -17.03
CA VAL A 461 -10.31 -11.77 -17.14
C VAL A 461 -10.84 -11.98 -18.56
N TYR A 462 -10.09 -12.73 -19.37
CA TYR A 462 -10.43 -13.03 -20.76
C TYR A 462 -11.55 -14.06 -20.88
N THR A 463 -12.31 -13.99 -21.97
CA THR A 463 -13.28 -15.03 -22.31
C THR A 463 -12.56 -16.29 -22.78
N ARG A 464 -13.28 -17.42 -22.77
CA ARG A 464 -12.86 -18.65 -23.43
C ARG A 464 -14.08 -19.31 -24.04
N MET A 465 -14.06 -19.55 -25.34
CA MET A 465 -15.07 -20.40 -25.94
C MET A 465 -14.84 -21.84 -25.49
N ALA A 466 -15.91 -22.55 -25.13
CA ALA A 466 -15.82 -23.98 -24.94
C ALA A 466 -15.42 -24.60 -26.29
N GLN A 467 -14.25 -25.22 -26.36
CA GLN A 467 -14.01 -26.22 -27.41
C GLN A 467 -14.92 -27.39 -27.05
N TRP A 468 -15.93 -27.64 -27.89
CA TRP A 468 -16.65 -28.91 -27.86
C TRP A 468 -15.60 -30.01 -28.07
N VAL A 469 -15.36 -30.82 -27.04
CA VAL A 469 -14.52 -32.02 -27.13
C VAL A 469 -15.34 -33.12 -27.76
#